data_AF-A0A3E4QJP7-F1
#
_entry.id   AF-A0A3E4QJP7-F1
#
_cell.length_a   1.000
_cell.length_b   1.000
_cell.length_c   1.000
_cell.angle_alpha   90.00
_cell.angle_beta   90.00
_cell.angle_gamma   90.00
#
_symmetry.space_group_name_H-M   'P 1'
#
loop_
_entity.id
_entity.type
_entity.pdbx_description
1 polymer ?
#
loop_
_entity_poly.entity_id
_entity_poly.type
_entity_poly.pdbx_seq_one_letter_code
_entity_poly.pdbx_strand_id
1 'polypeptide(L)'
;MVIALLGVTIKGIAQRYILLPDLTERNNVGEVYSAAAIINGSKWYFKSDQFIRGDKSFEYLHVGTRKEFSTYLHISTEKNFHNIAKITIWADVAKPVDAILKIGDVSFQAEKKNILSGNYAGNWFIYYPNAVSGNVDILLKTKGELKNHIIVKEIEVTNLMDDKSENAEYIKQNIEQKDNIVQLNRTISKDYWNTFCVPFNLTSTQIKETLGSVQIKEFTGGVDGTNMIFRDVAEIKAGIPYIIKPTRTKEKPIFKYIEFTVRTPETISTINGEYSFIGTYSPTEIKTDGTELFLGDGDALFKPTPTGNKIFGNRAYFRIPNKVNNAEQKYSIIDETTTDINIPPTKKIEVDQIYTIDGRKLYPTSILKPGIYIKNGKKLLVQ
;
A
#
# COMPACT_ATOMS: atom_id res chain seq x y z
N MET A 1 47.23 12.80 -16.83
CA MET A 1 46.41 12.46 -15.64
C MET A 1 45.64 13.73 -15.29
N VAL A 2 44.32 13.82 -15.38
CA VAL A 2 43.25 12.90 -15.00
C VAL A 2 42.10 13.09 -15.99
N ILE A 3 41.61 12.00 -16.58
CA ILE A 3 40.38 11.99 -17.39
C ILE A 3 39.22 11.72 -16.45
N ALA A 4 38.23 12.61 -16.48
CA ALA A 4 36.93 12.42 -15.85
C ALA A 4 36.22 11.22 -16.50
N LEU A 5 35.80 10.23 -15.68
CA LEU A 5 34.75 9.30 -16.06
C LEU A 5 33.59 9.44 -15.08
N LEU A 6 32.51 9.98 -15.66
CA LEU A 6 31.10 9.77 -15.33
C LEU A 6 30.84 8.70 -14.27
N GLY A 7 30.27 9.14 -13.15
CA GLY A 7 29.62 8.26 -12.19
C GLY A 7 28.48 7.52 -12.86
N VAL A 8 28.73 6.26 -13.21
CA VAL A 8 27.70 5.29 -13.58
C VAL A 8 26.96 4.95 -12.29
N THR A 9 25.72 5.43 -12.18
CA THR A 9 24.78 5.02 -11.14
C THR A 9 24.50 3.53 -11.30
N ILE A 10 24.95 2.72 -10.35
CA ILE A 10 24.75 1.27 -10.34
C ILE A 10 23.31 0.96 -9.90
N LYS A 11 22.51 0.52 -10.88
CA LYS A 11 21.44 -0.51 -10.87
C LYS A 11 20.51 -0.58 -9.64
N GLY A 12 19.29 -0.06 -9.80
CA GLY A 12 18.11 -0.64 -9.17
C GLY A 12 17.55 -1.76 -10.06
N ILE A 13 17.70 -3.02 -9.65
CA ILE A 13 16.88 -4.10 -10.19
C ILE A 13 15.49 -3.96 -9.55
N ALA A 14 14.45 -4.32 -10.30
CA ALA A 14 13.03 -4.12 -10.02
C ALA A 14 12.35 -5.43 -9.57
N GLN A 15 11.20 -5.40 -8.86
CA GLN A 15 10.22 -6.53 -8.83
C GLN A 15 9.57 -6.71 -10.18
N ARG A 16 10.31 -7.36 -11.03
CA ARG A 16 9.83 -7.95 -12.26
C ARG A 16 9.99 -9.44 -12.07
N TYR A 17 8.93 -10.20 -11.81
CA TYR A 17 9.03 -11.66 -11.87
C TYR A 17 8.98 -12.12 -13.34
N ILE A 18 9.89 -11.62 -14.17
CA ILE A 18 10.68 -12.39 -15.16
C ILE A 18 11.73 -11.39 -15.67
N LEU A 19 12.86 -11.41 -15.00
CA LEU A 19 14.13 -11.55 -15.68
C LEU A 19 14.61 -12.90 -15.15
N LEU A 20 14.71 -13.93 -15.98
CA LEU A 20 15.08 -15.24 -15.46
C LEU A 20 16.56 -15.22 -15.08
N PRO A 21 16.92 -15.40 -13.80
CA PRO A 21 18.27 -15.79 -13.45
C PRO A 21 18.53 -17.19 -14.02
N ASP A 22 19.79 -17.54 -14.25
CA ASP A 22 20.25 -18.83 -14.78
C ASP A 22 19.30 -20.01 -14.48
N LEU A 23 18.54 -20.47 -15.49
CA LEU A 23 17.65 -21.62 -15.33
C LEU A 23 18.46 -22.81 -14.82
N THR A 24 18.09 -23.28 -13.62
CA THR A 24 18.64 -24.45 -12.95
C THR A 24 17.78 -25.68 -13.22
N GLU A 25 18.34 -26.88 -13.09
CA GLU A 25 17.60 -28.15 -13.14
C GLU A 25 16.74 -28.32 -14.40
N ARG A 26 17.40 -28.41 -15.57
CA ARG A 26 16.72 -28.74 -16.83
C ARG A 26 16.64 -30.24 -16.99
N ASN A 27 15.43 -30.77 -16.91
CA ASN A 27 15.17 -32.19 -17.11
C ASN A 27 14.21 -32.38 -18.28
N ASN A 28 14.42 -33.45 -19.02
CA ASN A 28 13.47 -33.96 -19.99
C ASN A 28 13.11 -35.38 -19.55
N VAL A 29 11.88 -35.56 -19.05
CA VAL A 29 11.36 -36.87 -18.63
C VAL A 29 10.17 -37.18 -19.53
N GLY A 30 10.41 -37.96 -20.59
CA GLY A 30 9.39 -38.27 -21.59
C GLY A 30 9.05 -37.08 -22.48
N GLU A 31 7.79 -36.64 -22.47
CA GLU A 31 7.27 -35.50 -23.25
C GLU A 31 7.17 -34.19 -22.45
N VAL A 32 7.65 -34.17 -21.20
CA VAL A 32 7.56 -32.99 -20.33
C VAL A 32 8.95 -32.40 -20.09
N TYR A 33 9.08 -31.13 -20.47
CA TYR A 33 10.23 -30.29 -20.17
C TYR A 33 9.99 -29.55 -18.86
N SER A 34 10.96 -29.59 -17.97
CA SER A 34 10.94 -28.83 -16.72
C SER A 34 12.18 -27.97 -16.56
N ALA A 35 12.00 -26.81 -15.93
CA ALA A 35 13.08 -25.94 -15.49
C ALA A 35 12.73 -25.32 -14.13
N ALA A 36 13.73 -24.86 -13.39
CA ALA A 36 13.53 -24.10 -12.16
C ALA A 36 14.44 -22.87 -12.11
N ALA A 37 14.03 -21.85 -11.34
CA ALA A 37 14.86 -20.67 -11.08
C ALA A 37 14.63 -20.15 -9.66
N ILE A 38 15.66 -19.58 -9.05
CA ILE A 38 15.54 -18.86 -7.78
C ILE A 38 15.32 -17.38 -8.11
N ILE A 39 14.12 -16.86 -7.83
CA ILE A 39 13.73 -15.47 -8.10
C ILE A 39 13.28 -14.85 -6.79
N ASN A 40 13.96 -13.78 -6.36
CA ASN A 40 13.73 -13.08 -5.08
C ASN A 40 13.66 -14.06 -3.89
N GLY A 41 14.69 -14.90 -3.77
CA GLY A 41 14.82 -15.88 -2.68
C GLY A 41 13.81 -17.04 -2.72
N SER A 42 13.02 -17.15 -3.80
CA SER A 42 11.96 -18.16 -3.93
C SER A 42 12.24 -19.08 -5.12
N LYS A 43 12.07 -20.39 -4.96
CA LYS A 43 12.17 -21.33 -6.09
C LYS A 43 10.87 -21.31 -6.90
N TRP A 44 11.01 -21.09 -8.19
CA TRP A 44 9.96 -21.12 -9.20
C TRP A 44 10.18 -22.32 -10.10
N TYR A 45 9.10 -23.01 -10.45
CA TYR A 45 9.09 -24.17 -11.33
C TYR A 45 8.33 -23.87 -12.61
N PHE A 46 8.88 -24.35 -13.73
CA PHE A 46 8.31 -24.22 -15.05
C PHE A 46 8.17 -25.60 -15.66
N LYS A 47 7.00 -25.90 -16.22
CA LYS A 47 6.73 -27.16 -16.94
C LYS A 47 5.99 -26.89 -18.25
N SER A 48 6.34 -27.64 -19.29
CA SER A 48 5.73 -27.54 -20.61
C SER A 48 5.88 -28.84 -21.40
N ASP A 49 5.08 -28.99 -22.46
CA ASP A 49 5.24 -30.00 -23.52
C ASP A 49 6.33 -29.65 -24.54
N GLN A 50 7.03 -28.53 -24.36
CA GLN A 50 8.11 -28.09 -25.24
C GLN A 50 9.29 -27.50 -24.46
N PHE A 51 10.43 -27.43 -25.14
CA PHE A 51 11.67 -26.94 -24.54
C PHE A 51 11.53 -25.55 -23.93
N ILE A 52 12.10 -25.39 -22.73
CA ILE A 52 12.07 -24.17 -21.94
C ILE A 52 13.46 -23.54 -21.91
N ARG A 53 13.57 -22.26 -22.25
CA ARG A 53 14.85 -21.53 -22.20
C ARG A 53 14.68 -20.06 -21.85
N GLY A 54 15.71 -19.48 -21.27
CA GLY A 54 15.95 -18.03 -21.32
C GLY A 54 16.50 -17.63 -22.68
N ASP A 55 16.26 -16.40 -23.11
CA ASP A 55 17.01 -15.76 -24.19
C ASP A 55 18.44 -15.38 -23.74
N LYS A 56 19.27 -14.91 -24.68
CA LYS A 56 20.68 -14.57 -24.41
C LYS A 56 20.85 -13.42 -23.42
N SER A 57 19.87 -12.51 -23.37
CA SER A 57 19.80 -11.41 -22.40
C SER A 57 19.09 -11.79 -21.10
N PHE A 58 18.55 -13.01 -21.02
CA PHE A 58 17.79 -13.53 -19.89
C PHE A 58 16.56 -12.68 -19.50
N GLU A 59 16.03 -11.92 -20.47
CA GLU A 59 14.87 -11.05 -20.33
C GLU A 59 13.54 -11.77 -20.57
N TYR A 60 13.57 -12.90 -21.26
CA TYR A 60 12.38 -13.61 -21.71
C TYR A 60 12.49 -15.11 -21.41
N LEU A 61 11.42 -15.66 -20.84
CA LEU A 61 11.17 -17.10 -20.82
C LEU A 61 10.56 -17.49 -22.16
N HIS A 62 11.21 -18.40 -22.88
CA HIS A 62 10.69 -18.99 -24.11
C HIS A 62 10.27 -20.43 -23.87
N VAL A 63 9.10 -20.77 -24.39
CA VAL A 63 8.57 -22.13 -24.41
C VAL A 63 8.27 -22.53 -25.85
N GLY A 64 8.97 -23.56 -26.31
CA GLY A 64 9.02 -23.93 -27.72
C GLY A 64 9.85 -22.95 -28.56
N THR A 65 9.66 -23.03 -29.87
CA THR A 65 10.31 -22.19 -30.88
C THR A 65 9.29 -21.73 -31.93
N ARG A 66 9.74 -20.95 -32.92
CA ARG A 66 8.90 -20.58 -34.08
C ARG A 66 8.57 -21.77 -35.01
N LYS A 67 9.18 -22.94 -34.79
CA LYS A 67 8.94 -24.17 -35.56
C LYS A 67 8.31 -25.28 -34.72
N GLU A 68 8.56 -25.27 -33.41
CA GLU A 68 8.09 -26.26 -32.45
C GLU A 68 7.24 -25.55 -31.40
N PHE A 69 5.92 -25.53 -31.61
CA PHE A 69 5.00 -24.80 -30.74
C PHE A 69 4.51 -25.65 -29.57
N SER A 70 4.27 -24.99 -28.44
CA SER A 70 3.77 -25.56 -27.19
C SER A 70 2.25 -25.43 -27.05
N THR A 71 1.63 -26.36 -26.33
CA THR A 71 0.22 -26.26 -25.93
C THR A 71 0.04 -25.66 -24.53
N TYR A 72 1.07 -25.65 -23.68
CA TYR A 72 0.97 -25.04 -22.36
C TYR A 72 2.30 -24.62 -21.74
N LEU A 73 2.21 -23.65 -20.83
CA LEU A 73 3.22 -23.36 -19.83
C LEU A 73 2.56 -23.35 -18.45
N HIS A 74 3.10 -24.18 -17.55
CA HIS A 74 2.74 -24.21 -16.14
C HIS A 74 3.86 -23.60 -15.31
N ILE A 75 3.51 -22.68 -14.42
CA ILE A 75 4.43 -21.91 -13.57
C ILE A 75 3.95 -22.07 -12.13
N SER A 76 4.83 -22.45 -11.20
CA SER A 76 4.45 -22.59 -9.78
C SER A 76 5.56 -22.17 -8.83
N THR A 77 5.22 -21.90 -7.57
CA THR A 77 6.17 -21.45 -6.53
C THR A 77 6.14 -22.34 -5.29
N GLU A 78 7.29 -22.52 -4.64
CA GLU A 78 7.35 -23.09 -3.28
C GLU A 78 6.98 -22.07 -2.21
N LYS A 79 7.20 -20.78 -2.50
CA LYS A 79 6.86 -19.70 -1.59
C LYS A 79 5.36 -19.62 -1.38
N ASN A 80 4.96 -19.57 -0.11
CA ASN A 80 3.63 -19.15 0.31
C ASN A 80 3.62 -17.62 0.35
N PHE A 81 2.79 -16.99 -0.48
CA PHE A 81 2.60 -15.54 -0.49
C PHE A 81 1.48 -15.17 0.47
N HIS A 82 1.58 -14.00 1.08
CA HIS A 82 0.60 -13.51 2.03
C HIS A 82 -0.13 -12.29 1.49
N ASN A 83 -1.46 -12.26 1.67
CA ASN A 83 -2.34 -11.15 1.31
C ASN A 83 -2.22 -10.69 -0.16
N ILE A 84 -2.20 -11.60 -1.13
CA ILE A 84 -2.08 -11.25 -2.55
C ILE A 84 -3.30 -10.41 -2.98
N ALA A 85 -3.06 -9.15 -3.33
CA ALA A 85 -4.08 -8.24 -3.87
C ALA A 85 -4.27 -8.42 -5.38
N LYS A 86 -3.16 -8.60 -6.09
CA LYS A 86 -3.13 -8.61 -7.55
C LYS A 86 -1.96 -9.44 -8.06
N ILE A 87 -2.18 -10.19 -9.13
CA ILE A 87 -1.11 -10.79 -9.92
C ILE A 87 -1.23 -10.28 -11.35
N THR A 88 -0.10 -9.87 -11.94
CA THR A 88 -0.01 -9.47 -13.34
C THR A 88 0.92 -10.42 -14.06
N ILE A 89 0.62 -10.77 -15.31
CA ILE A 89 1.54 -11.53 -16.18
C ILE A 89 1.58 -10.86 -17.55
N TRP A 90 2.76 -10.58 -18.05
CA TRP A 90 2.99 -10.24 -19.44
C TRP A 90 3.43 -11.48 -20.22
N ALA A 91 2.75 -11.76 -21.34
CA ALA A 91 3.21 -12.73 -22.31
C ALA A 91 3.04 -12.25 -23.76
N ASP A 92 3.93 -12.68 -24.63
CA ASP A 92 3.75 -12.64 -26.07
C ASP A 92 3.28 -14.02 -26.55
N VAL A 93 2.06 -14.04 -27.08
CA VAL A 93 1.36 -15.22 -27.60
C VAL A 93 0.60 -14.81 -28.85
N ALA A 94 0.77 -15.57 -29.92
CA ALA A 94 0.16 -15.26 -31.22
C ALA A 94 -1.28 -15.80 -31.33
N LYS A 95 -1.58 -16.90 -30.63
CA LYS A 95 -2.90 -17.53 -30.58
C LYS A 95 -3.51 -17.41 -29.17
N PRO A 96 -4.85 -17.42 -29.04
CA PRO A 96 -5.51 -17.32 -27.74
C PRO A 96 -5.05 -18.41 -26.76
N VAL A 97 -4.76 -17.98 -25.53
CA VAL A 97 -4.51 -18.85 -24.38
C VAL A 97 -5.51 -18.57 -23.27
N ASP A 98 -5.89 -19.60 -22.53
CA ASP A 98 -6.55 -19.49 -21.24
C ASP A 98 -5.48 -19.42 -20.15
N ALA A 99 -5.60 -18.40 -19.31
CA ALA A 99 -4.65 -18.09 -18.26
C ALA A 99 -5.40 -18.24 -16.94
N ILE A 100 -5.06 -19.31 -16.23
CA ILE A 100 -5.71 -19.72 -14.98
C ILE A 100 -4.70 -19.56 -13.87
N LEU A 101 -5.09 -18.85 -12.82
CA LEU A 101 -4.32 -18.74 -11.59
C LEU A 101 -4.99 -19.60 -10.52
N LYS A 102 -4.19 -20.33 -9.75
CA LYS A 102 -4.56 -20.92 -8.48
C LYS A 102 -3.69 -20.35 -7.38
N ILE A 103 -4.31 -20.03 -6.25
CA ILE A 103 -3.62 -19.68 -5.01
C ILE A 103 -4.13 -20.63 -3.93
N GLY A 104 -3.28 -21.58 -3.52
CA GLY A 104 -3.75 -22.76 -2.78
C GLY A 104 -4.86 -23.48 -3.57
N ASP A 105 -6.01 -23.67 -2.94
CA ASP A 105 -7.17 -24.36 -3.55
C ASP A 105 -8.11 -23.43 -4.34
N VAL A 106 -7.88 -22.11 -4.29
CA VAL A 106 -8.76 -21.11 -4.91
C VAL A 106 -8.32 -20.80 -6.34
N SER A 107 -9.25 -20.85 -7.29
CA SER A 107 -8.99 -20.58 -8.71
C SER A 107 -9.51 -19.21 -9.16
N PHE A 108 -8.73 -18.51 -9.99
CA PHE A 108 -9.03 -17.18 -10.52
C PHE A 108 -8.86 -17.17 -12.05
N GLN A 109 -9.73 -16.43 -12.72
CA GLN A 109 -9.65 -16.17 -14.15
C GLN A 109 -8.97 -14.82 -14.40
N ALA A 110 -8.18 -14.73 -15.46
CA ALA A 110 -7.53 -13.49 -15.85
C ALA A 110 -8.50 -12.52 -16.53
N GLU A 111 -8.43 -11.24 -16.16
CA GLU A 111 -8.74 -10.15 -17.07
C GLU A 111 -7.63 -10.08 -18.13
N LYS A 112 -8.00 -10.16 -19.41
CA LYS A 112 -7.05 -10.14 -20.53
C LYS A 112 -7.02 -8.76 -21.16
N LYS A 113 -5.84 -8.16 -21.25
CA LYS A 113 -5.63 -6.87 -21.92
C LYS A 113 -4.53 -6.98 -22.95
N ASN A 114 -4.84 -6.69 -24.21
CA ASN A 114 -3.87 -6.61 -25.28
C ASN A 114 -3.48 -5.14 -25.51
N ILE A 115 -2.18 -4.84 -25.45
CA ILE A 115 -1.63 -3.51 -25.73
C ILE A 115 -0.85 -3.61 -27.03
N LEU A 116 -1.23 -2.80 -28.03
CA LEU A 116 -0.74 -2.95 -29.40
C LEU A 116 0.65 -2.32 -29.65
N SER A 117 1.02 -1.28 -28.91
CA SER A 117 2.24 -0.52 -29.16
C SER A 117 2.76 0.19 -27.90
N GLY A 118 4.02 0.65 -27.98
CA GLY A 118 4.71 1.32 -26.87
C GLY A 118 5.41 0.37 -25.90
N ASN A 119 5.94 0.92 -24.81
CA ASN A 119 6.79 0.18 -23.86
C ASN A 119 6.08 -0.98 -23.14
N TYR A 120 4.73 -0.97 -23.14
CA TYR A 120 3.89 -1.98 -22.51
C TYR A 120 3.18 -2.90 -23.53
N ALA A 121 3.55 -2.85 -24.81
CA ALA A 121 2.96 -3.69 -25.85
C ALA A 121 3.06 -5.18 -25.50
N GLY A 122 2.01 -5.95 -25.78
CA GLY A 122 1.91 -7.39 -25.49
C GLY A 122 0.59 -7.78 -24.83
N ASN A 123 0.49 -9.04 -24.40
CA ASN A 123 -0.70 -9.57 -23.72
C ASN A 123 -0.49 -9.56 -22.21
N TRP A 124 -1.43 -8.94 -21.51
CA TRP A 124 -1.46 -8.86 -20.06
C TRP A 124 -2.59 -9.73 -19.51
N PHE A 125 -2.26 -10.59 -18.56
CA PHE A 125 -3.20 -11.38 -17.78
C PHE A 125 -3.19 -10.85 -16.36
N ILE A 126 -4.31 -10.31 -15.90
CA ILE A 126 -4.42 -9.61 -14.62
C ILE A 126 -5.42 -10.36 -13.76
N TYR A 127 -5.02 -10.67 -12.53
CA TYR A 127 -5.85 -11.35 -11.54
C TYR A 127 -6.02 -10.44 -10.33
N TYR A 128 -7.20 -10.49 -9.72
CA TYR A 128 -7.54 -9.75 -8.50
C TYR A 128 -8.00 -10.70 -7.38
N PRO A 129 -7.09 -11.44 -6.75
CA PRO A 129 -7.45 -12.40 -5.70
C PRO A 129 -8.08 -11.77 -4.45
N ASN A 130 -7.84 -10.48 -4.22
CA ASN A 130 -8.37 -9.72 -3.07
C ASN A 130 -7.92 -10.28 -1.70
N ALA A 131 -6.62 -10.18 -1.42
CA ALA A 131 -5.98 -10.52 -0.14
C ALA A 131 -5.95 -12.03 0.20
N VAL A 132 -5.81 -12.89 -0.81
CA VAL A 132 -5.69 -14.35 -0.61
C VAL A 132 -4.22 -14.73 -0.39
N SER A 133 -3.97 -15.72 0.48
CA SER A 133 -2.63 -16.23 0.79
C SER A 133 -2.46 -17.66 0.28
N GLY A 134 -1.25 -18.02 -0.15
CA GLY A 134 -0.95 -19.36 -0.64
C GLY A 134 0.19 -19.39 -1.66
N ASN A 135 0.52 -20.59 -2.10
CA ASN A 135 1.42 -20.82 -3.23
C ASN A 135 0.75 -20.37 -4.54
N VAL A 136 1.53 -19.75 -5.42
CA VAL A 136 1.05 -19.31 -6.73
C VAL A 136 1.26 -20.44 -7.74
N ASP A 137 0.21 -20.78 -8.47
CA ASP A 137 0.21 -21.76 -9.56
C ASP A 137 -0.53 -21.16 -10.77
N ILE A 138 0.15 -21.04 -11.89
CA ILE A 138 -0.34 -20.37 -13.09
C ILE A 138 -0.24 -21.34 -14.27
N LEU A 139 -1.35 -21.53 -14.97
CA LEU A 139 -1.42 -22.27 -16.22
C LEU A 139 -1.77 -21.35 -17.38
N LEU A 140 -0.85 -21.21 -18.33
CA LEU A 140 -1.12 -20.65 -19.65
C LEU A 140 -1.34 -21.81 -20.62
N LYS A 141 -2.59 -22.07 -21.01
CA LYS A 141 -2.97 -23.20 -21.87
C LYS A 141 -3.57 -22.70 -23.18
N THR A 142 -3.14 -23.23 -24.31
CA THR A 142 -3.75 -22.90 -25.61
C THR A 142 -5.17 -23.46 -25.71
N LYS A 143 -6.03 -22.78 -26.48
CA LYS A 143 -7.41 -23.25 -26.67
C LYS A 143 -7.48 -24.41 -27.67
N GLY A 144 -8.14 -25.51 -27.31
CA GLY A 144 -8.32 -26.67 -28.18
C GLY A 144 -6.98 -27.26 -28.63
N GLU A 145 -6.81 -27.46 -29.93
CA GLU A 145 -5.58 -27.99 -30.55
C GLU A 145 -4.57 -26.91 -30.96
N LEU A 146 -4.82 -25.64 -30.60
CA LEU A 146 -3.91 -24.54 -30.93
C LEU A 146 -2.55 -24.74 -30.27
N LYS A 147 -1.50 -24.19 -30.88
CA LYS A 147 -0.14 -24.19 -30.33
C LYS A 147 0.46 -22.79 -30.44
N ASN A 148 1.35 -22.45 -29.51
CA ASN A 148 2.02 -21.15 -29.43
C ASN A 148 3.54 -21.30 -29.18
N HIS A 149 4.30 -20.31 -29.65
CA HIS A 149 5.58 -19.98 -29.04
C HIS A 149 5.25 -19.03 -27.88
N ILE A 150 5.22 -19.56 -26.66
CA ILE A 150 4.83 -18.78 -25.48
C ILE A 150 6.07 -18.08 -24.98
N ILE A 151 6.01 -16.75 -24.93
CA ILE A 151 7.08 -15.93 -24.37
C ILE A 151 6.51 -15.23 -23.13
N VAL A 152 7.13 -15.40 -21.97
CA VAL A 152 6.77 -14.66 -20.76
C VAL A 152 7.91 -13.73 -20.40
N LYS A 153 7.58 -12.46 -20.14
CA LYS A 153 8.56 -11.40 -19.85
C LYS A 153 8.39 -10.86 -18.44
N GLU A 154 7.25 -11.07 -17.80
CA GLU A 154 7.02 -10.54 -16.46
C GLU A 154 5.84 -11.22 -15.79
N ILE A 155 5.97 -11.42 -14.49
CA ILE A 155 4.95 -11.73 -13.51
C ILE A 155 5.13 -10.66 -12.43
N GLU A 156 4.07 -10.13 -11.85
CA GLU A 156 4.14 -9.25 -10.69
C GLU A 156 3.20 -9.82 -9.64
N VAL A 157 3.67 -10.01 -8.42
CA VAL A 157 2.83 -10.38 -7.28
C VAL A 157 2.75 -9.18 -6.35
N THR A 158 1.57 -8.56 -6.30
CA THR A 158 1.30 -7.40 -5.44
C THR A 158 0.64 -7.89 -4.15
N ASN A 159 1.32 -7.67 -3.03
CA ASN A 159 0.79 -7.97 -1.70
C ASN A 159 0.02 -6.77 -1.13
N LEU A 160 -1.03 -7.02 -0.37
CA LEU A 160 -1.79 -6.01 0.36
C LEU A 160 -1.18 -5.79 1.74
N MET A 161 -0.84 -4.55 2.04
CA MET A 161 -0.65 -4.08 3.40
C MET A 161 -1.95 -3.37 3.82
N ASP A 162 -2.74 -4.06 4.61
CA ASP A 162 -4.08 -3.60 5.00
C ASP A 162 -4.00 -2.67 6.21
N ASP A 163 -4.59 -1.49 6.11
CA ASP A 163 -4.56 -0.50 7.20
C ASP A 163 -5.55 -0.83 8.32
N LYS A 164 -6.38 -1.86 8.13
CA LYS A 164 -7.35 -2.36 9.13
C LYS A 164 -6.91 -3.64 9.82
N SER A 165 -5.75 -4.19 9.47
CA SER A 165 -5.26 -5.48 9.96
C SER A 165 -3.90 -5.35 10.65
N GLU A 166 -3.55 -6.38 11.43
CA GLU A 166 -2.23 -6.47 12.04
C GLU A 166 -1.15 -6.72 10.99
N ASN A 167 -0.15 -5.83 10.94
CA ASN A 167 0.90 -5.86 9.91
C ASN A 167 2.26 -6.35 10.44
N ALA A 168 2.41 -6.59 11.75
CA ALA A 168 3.70 -6.94 12.33
C ALA A 168 4.32 -8.24 11.76
N GLU A 169 3.53 -9.31 11.66
CA GLU A 169 4.01 -10.60 11.12
C GLU A 169 4.25 -10.51 9.61
N TYR A 170 3.38 -9.79 8.88
CA TYR A 170 3.58 -9.53 7.44
C TYR A 170 4.91 -8.81 7.18
N ILE A 171 5.23 -7.77 7.95
CA ILE A 171 6.51 -7.06 7.82
C ILE A 171 7.69 -7.99 8.13
N LYS A 172 7.60 -8.76 9.21
CA LYS A 172 8.65 -9.69 9.62
C LYS A 172 8.95 -10.75 8.55
N GLN A 173 7.92 -11.23 7.84
CA GLN A 173 8.08 -12.21 6.76
C GLN A 173 8.66 -11.63 5.47
N ASN A 174 8.58 -10.32 5.26
CA ASN A 174 9.02 -9.65 4.03
C ASN A 174 10.25 -8.73 4.25
N ILE A 175 10.81 -8.70 5.46
CA ILE A 175 12.01 -7.90 5.75
C ILE A 175 13.22 -8.40 4.96
N GLU A 176 14.05 -7.46 4.47
CA GLU A 176 15.25 -7.72 3.65
C GLU A 176 14.98 -8.49 2.34
N GLN A 177 13.71 -8.77 2.01
CA GLN A 177 13.33 -9.24 0.69
C GLN A 177 13.43 -8.04 -0.24
N LYS A 178 14.44 -8.07 -1.09
CA LYS A 178 14.58 -7.11 -2.18
C LYS A 178 13.42 -7.23 -3.11
N ASP A 179 13.07 -6.09 -3.69
CA ASP A 179 12.02 -5.99 -4.65
C ASP A 179 10.76 -6.55 -3.97
N ASN A 180 10.02 -5.71 -3.25
CA ASN A 180 8.62 -5.61 -2.80
C ASN A 180 7.65 -4.93 -3.80
N ILE A 181 6.44 -5.45 -4.06
CA ILE A 181 5.33 -4.67 -4.61
C ILE A 181 4.19 -4.74 -3.60
N VAL A 182 3.87 -3.58 -3.04
CA VAL A 182 2.91 -3.45 -1.95
C VAL A 182 1.82 -2.47 -2.35
N GLN A 183 0.57 -2.93 -2.27
CA GLN A 183 -0.59 -2.07 -2.31
C GLN A 183 -1.00 -1.72 -0.88
N LEU A 184 -1.19 -0.43 -0.59
CA LEU A 184 -1.82 -0.04 0.68
C LEU A 184 -3.34 -0.08 0.56
N ASN A 185 -4.05 -0.54 1.58
CA ASN A 185 -5.53 -0.50 1.60
C ASN A 185 -6.08 0.87 2.06
N ARG A 186 -5.53 1.98 1.57
CA ARG A 186 -5.96 3.33 1.96
C ARG A 186 -6.05 4.30 0.79
N THR A 187 -6.87 5.31 0.96
CA THR A 187 -6.89 6.50 0.09
C THR A 187 -6.02 7.59 0.69
N ILE A 188 -5.19 8.22 -0.13
CA ILE A 188 -4.43 9.42 0.23
C ILE A 188 -5.10 10.60 -0.48
N SER A 189 -5.78 11.44 0.29
CA SER A 189 -6.60 12.53 -0.23
C SER A 189 -5.75 13.72 -0.67
N LYS A 190 -6.13 14.38 -1.78
CA LYS A 190 -5.57 15.68 -2.15
C LYS A 190 -6.15 16.85 -1.33
N ASP A 191 -7.34 16.65 -0.78
CA ASP A 191 -8.13 17.74 -0.20
C ASP A 191 -7.63 18.12 1.20
N TYR A 192 -6.97 17.19 1.87
CA TYR A 192 -6.43 17.35 3.22
C TYR A 192 -5.08 16.64 3.37
N TRP A 193 -4.31 17.06 4.36
CA TRP A 193 -3.07 16.44 4.81
C TRP A 193 -3.33 15.05 5.39
N ASN A 194 -2.45 14.10 5.10
CA ASN A 194 -2.57 12.72 5.53
C ASN A 194 -1.35 12.36 6.36
N THR A 195 -1.53 11.74 7.53
CA THR A 195 -0.38 11.09 8.20
C THR A 195 0.02 9.82 7.45
N PHE A 196 1.32 9.55 7.41
CA PHE A 196 1.89 8.47 6.61
C PHE A 196 3.11 7.88 7.32
N CYS A 197 3.11 6.58 7.54
CA CYS A 197 4.24 5.85 8.09
C CYS A 197 4.28 4.45 7.47
N VAL A 198 5.41 4.07 6.89
CA VAL A 198 5.58 2.78 6.19
C VAL A 198 6.92 2.13 6.56
N PRO A 199 7.04 0.80 6.46
CA PRO A 199 8.24 0.04 6.86
C PRO A 199 9.32 -0.06 5.76
N PHE A 200 9.26 0.80 4.74
CA PHE A 200 10.17 0.79 3.61
C PHE A 200 10.55 2.21 3.18
N ASN A 201 11.72 2.36 2.57
CA ASN A 201 12.17 3.62 2.01
C ASN A 201 11.47 3.90 0.68
N LEU A 202 11.25 5.17 0.36
CA LEU A 202 10.82 5.63 -0.96
C LEU A 202 11.72 6.77 -1.42
N THR A 203 12.34 6.56 -2.58
CA THR A 203 13.07 7.60 -3.31
C THR A 203 12.11 8.62 -3.90
N SER A 204 12.61 9.82 -4.20
CA SER A 204 11.85 10.87 -4.91
C SER A 204 11.24 10.37 -6.23
N THR A 205 11.94 9.49 -6.96
CA THR A 205 11.44 8.85 -8.18
C THR A 205 10.23 7.95 -7.89
N GLN A 206 10.33 7.02 -6.93
CA GLN A 206 9.23 6.11 -6.58
C GLN A 206 8.01 6.88 -6.06
N ILE A 207 8.25 7.94 -5.28
CA ILE A 207 7.21 8.85 -4.81
C ILE A 207 6.50 9.49 -6.00
N LYS A 208 7.24 10.05 -6.96
CA LYS A 208 6.67 10.70 -8.15
C LYS A 208 5.87 9.73 -9.01
N GLU A 209 6.37 8.51 -9.20
CA GLU A 209 5.69 7.47 -9.98
C GLU A 209 4.38 7.03 -9.32
N THR A 210 4.37 6.89 -7.99
CA THR A 210 3.21 6.36 -7.25
C THR A 210 2.22 7.46 -6.86
N LEU A 211 2.72 8.48 -6.17
CA LEU A 211 1.94 9.56 -5.57
C LEU A 211 1.87 10.82 -6.46
N GLY A 212 2.67 10.90 -7.51
CA GLY A 212 2.73 12.10 -8.35
C GLY A 212 3.46 13.24 -7.64
N SER A 213 3.08 14.48 -7.93
CA SER A 213 3.54 15.62 -7.14
C SER A 213 2.87 15.59 -5.76
N VAL A 214 3.69 15.57 -4.71
CA VAL A 214 3.27 15.47 -3.31
C VAL A 214 4.18 16.31 -2.43
N GLN A 215 3.60 17.02 -1.47
CA GLN A 215 4.33 17.66 -0.39
C GLN A 215 4.54 16.65 0.73
N ILE A 216 5.74 16.58 1.29
CA ILE A 216 6.11 15.64 2.35
C ILE A 216 6.82 16.42 3.45
N LYS A 217 6.32 16.28 4.67
CA LYS A 217 6.86 16.96 5.84
C LYS A 217 7.17 15.96 6.95
N GLU A 218 8.32 16.14 7.60
CA GLU A 218 8.74 15.37 8.78
C GLU A 218 8.83 16.26 10.02
N PHE A 219 8.56 15.68 11.18
CA PHE A 219 8.70 16.38 12.45
C PHE A 219 10.19 16.54 12.78
N THR A 220 10.62 17.76 13.09
CA THR A 220 12.03 18.05 13.39
C THR A 220 12.45 17.66 14.80
N GLY A 221 11.49 17.36 15.69
CA GLY A 221 11.72 17.31 17.13
C GLY A 221 11.75 18.69 17.79
N GLY A 222 11.62 19.78 17.02
CA GLY A 222 11.55 21.15 17.52
C GLY A 222 10.11 21.61 17.79
N VAL A 223 9.94 22.47 18.80
CA VAL A 223 8.65 23.09 19.13
C VAL A 223 8.89 24.58 19.39
N ASP A 224 8.01 25.44 18.88
CA ASP A 224 7.93 26.86 19.22
C ASP A 224 6.61 27.12 19.98
N GLY A 225 6.70 27.38 21.28
CA GLY A 225 5.54 27.45 22.17
C GLY A 225 4.76 26.12 22.23
N THR A 226 3.62 26.06 21.54
CA THR A 226 2.77 24.86 21.40
C THR A 226 2.79 24.29 19.99
N ASN A 227 3.57 24.87 19.09
CA ASN A 227 3.58 24.53 17.67
C ASN A 227 4.73 23.58 17.37
N MET A 228 4.41 22.42 16.80
CA MET A 228 5.41 21.44 16.38
C MET A 228 6.01 21.88 15.05
N ILE A 229 7.34 21.90 14.96
CA ILE A 229 8.06 22.38 13.78
C ILE A 229 8.28 21.23 12.82
N PHE A 230 7.78 21.37 11.60
CA PHE A 230 7.95 20.40 10.52
C PHE A 230 8.75 21.02 9.37
N ARG A 231 9.50 20.18 8.65
CA ARG A 231 10.29 20.61 7.49
C ARG A 231 9.97 19.78 6.26
N ASP A 232 10.17 20.37 5.10
CA ASP A 232 10.04 19.67 3.82
C ASP A 232 11.15 18.65 3.62
N VAL A 233 10.77 17.51 3.04
CA VAL A 233 11.69 16.46 2.59
C VAL A 233 11.26 15.93 1.23
N ALA A 234 12.21 15.34 0.49
CA ALA A 234 11.96 14.79 -0.84
C ALA A 234 11.83 13.26 -0.86
N GLU A 235 12.12 12.60 0.26
CA GLU A 235 12.20 11.15 0.39
C GLU A 235 11.48 10.71 1.66
N ILE A 236 11.03 9.45 1.67
CA ILE A 236 10.44 8.81 2.84
C ILE A 236 11.40 7.73 3.32
N LYS A 237 11.77 7.80 4.59
CA LYS A 237 12.55 6.76 5.25
C LYS A 237 11.62 5.81 5.98
N ALA A 238 12.00 4.54 6.00
CA ALA A 238 11.26 3.50 6.69
C ALA A 238 11.12 3.82 8.18
N GLY A 239 9.92 3.66 8.73
CA GLY A 239 9.65 3.88 10.16
C GLY A 239 9.38 5.31 10.57
N ILE A 240 9.90 6.29 9.84
CA ILE A 240 9.68 7.70 10.18
C ILE A 240 8.22 8.09 9.87
N PRO A 241 7.52 8.76 10.79
CA PRO A 241 6.20 9.31 10.53
C PRO A 241 6.28 10.64 9.77
N TYR A 242 5.44 10.78 8.75
CA TYR A 242 5.34 11.95 7.87
C TYR A 242 3.91 12.47 7.80
N ILE A 243 3.79 13.71 7.31
CA ILE A 243 2.52 14.26 6.83
C ILE A 243 2.67 14.56 5.34
N ILE A 244 1.72 14.10 4.54
CA ILE A 244 1.77 14.19 3.08
C ILE A 244 0.49 14.77 2.49
N LYS A 245 0.61 15.56 1.43
CA LYS A 245 -0.52 16.08 0.65
C LYS A 245 -0.23 15.97 -0.84
N PRO A 246 -0.81 14.98 -1.54
CA PRO A 246 -0.64 14.85 -2.98
C PRO A 246 -1.47 15.89 -3.72
N THR A 247 -1.07 16.22 -4.94
CA THR A 247 -1.85 17.08 -5.85
C THR A 247 -3.10 16.40 -6.42
N ARG A 248 -3.17 15.07 -6.35
CA ARG A 248 -4.30 14.25 -6.79
C ARG A 248 -4.56 13.14 -5.78
N THR A 249 -5.84 12.85 -5.51
CA THR A 249 -6.21 11.73 -4.65
C THR A 249 -5.67 10.42 -5.22
N LYS A 250 -5.08 9.60 -4.36
CA LYS A 250 -4.52 8.29 -4.70
C LYS A 250 -5.26 7.23 -3.92
N GLU A 251 -6.08 6.46 -4.63
CA GLU A 251 -6.77 5.31 -4.06
C GLU A 251 -5.88 4.07 -4.17
N LYS A 252 -5.72 3.36 -3.05
CA LYS A 252 -4.97 2.10 -2.94
C LYS A 252 -3.63 2.14 -3.71
N PRO A 253 -2.73 3.09 -3.38
CA PRO A 253 -1.46 3.24 -4.10
C PRO A 253 -0.63 1.95 -4.05
N ILE A 254 0.01 1.63 -5.16
CA ILE A 254 0.90 0.48 -5.32
C ILE A 254 2.34 0.98 -5.38
N PHE A 255 3.13 0.66 -4.37
CA PHE A 255 4.55 0.96 -4.31
C PHE A 255 5.32 -0.23 -4.86
N LYS A 256 6.14 0.04 -5.88
CA LYS A 256 6.91 -0.99 -6.58
C LYS A 256 8.37 -0.92 -6.17
N TYR A 257 8.98 -2.10 -6.09
CA TYR A 257 10.43 -2.31 -5.98
C TYR A 257 10.97 -1.76 -4.66
N ILE A 258 10.21 -2.00 -3.59
CA ILE A 258 10.56 -1.54 -2.24
C ILE A 258 11.26 -2.64 -1.45
N GLU A 259 12.00 -2.29 -0.43
CA GLU A 259 12.54 -3.24 0.53
C GLU A 259 12.03 -2.84 1.92
N PHE A 260 11.46 -3.81 2.65
CA PHE A 260 11.14 -3.60 4.05
C PHE A 260 12.46 -3.57 4.82
N THR A 261 12.76 -2.45 5.48
CA THR A 261 14.05 -2.23 6.15
C THR A 261 13.92 -2.08 7.66
N VAL A 262 12.72 -1.84 8.19
CA VAL A 262 12.48 -1.73 9.64
C VAL A 262 11.21 -2.47 10.05
N ARG A 263 11.22 -3.06 11.25
CA ARG A 263 10.10 -3.86 11.79
C ARG A 263 9.08 -3.03 12.58
N THR A 264 9.53 -1.94 13.16
CA THR A 264 8.74 -1.11 14.07
C THR A 264 8.74 0.34 13.59
N PRO A 265 7.61 1.04 13.70
CA PRO A 265 7.58 2.46 13.42
C PRO A 265 8.36 3.25 14.47
N GLU A 266 8.81 4.43 14.10
CA GLU A 266 9.55 5.33 14.99
C GLU A 266 8.62 6.28 15.74
N THR A 267 9.16 6.81 16.83
CA THR A 267 8.61 7.92 17.60
C THR A 267 9.61 9.05 17.58
N ILE A 268 9.27 10.15 16.90
CA ILE A 268 10.10 11.35 16.86
C ILE A 268 9.61 12.28 17.96
N SER A 269 10.47 12.62 18.91
CA SER A 269 10.10 13.45 20.07
C SER A 269 10.97 14.68 20.21
N THR A 270 10.47 15.67 20.96
CA THR A 270 11.31 16.72 21.52
C THR A 270 12.36 16.12 22.47
N ILE A 271 13.43 16.87 22.73
CA ILE A 271 14.53 16.43 23.61
C ILE A 271 14.06 16.04 25.02
N ASN A 272 12.99 16.67 25.51
CA ASN A 272 12.37 16.39 26.80
C ASN A 272 11.23 15.36 26.73
N GLY A 273 10.89 14.85 25.53
CA GLY A 273 9.82 13.86 25.33
C GLY A 273 8.39 14.37 25.50
N GLU A 274 8.20 15.68 25.67
CA GLU A 274 6.90 16.30 25.91
C GLU A 274 5.97 16.27 24.69
N TYR A 275 6.55 16.41 23.49
CA TYR A 275 5.83 16.32 22.22
C TYR A 275 6.41 15.19 21.40
N SER A 276 5.54 14.39 20.79
CA SER A 276 5.95 13.30 19.92
C SER A 276 5.07 13.20 18.68
N PHE A 277 5.67 12.78 17.57
CA PHE A 277 4.97 12.30 16.40
C PHE A 277 5.29 10.81 16.24
N ILE A 278 4.25 9.97 16.29
CA ILE A 278 4.37 8.53 16.51
C ILE A 278 3.77 7.78 15.34
N GLY A 279 4.58 6.99 14.63
CA GLY A 279 4.13 6.16 13.51
C GLY A 279 3.42 4.89 13.96
N THR A 280 2.55 4.35 13.10
CA THR A 280 1.88 3.07 13.28
C THR A 280 1.84 2.29 11.96
N TYR A 281 2.02 0.98 12.02
CA TYR A 281 1.82 0.08 10.88
C TYR A 281 0.49 -0.67 10.96
N SER A 282 0.04 -1.00 12.17
CA SER A 282 -1.23 -1.66 12.45
C SER A 282 -2.25 -0.66 13.04
N PRO A 283 -3.55 -1.02 13.06
CA PRO A 283 -4.54 -0.29 13.86
C PRO A 283 -4.08 -0.12 15.31
N THR A 284 -4.13 1.09 15.83
CA THR A 284 -3.59 1.45 17.14
C THR A 284 -4.63 2.18 17.95
N GLU A 285 -4.84 1.75 19.19
CA GLU A 285 -5.62 2.49 20.17
C GLU A 285 -4.76 3.61 20.77
N ILE A 286 -5.30 4.82 20.76
CA ILE A 286 -4.67 6.03 21.32
C ILE A 286 -5.45 6.52 22.55
N LYS A 287 -4.78 7.26 23.42
CA LYS A 287 -5.28 7.70 24.72
C LYS A 287 -6.35 8.79 24.59
N THR A 288 -7.41 8.64 25.38
CA THR A 288 -8.53 9.60 25.44
C THR A 288 -8.41 10.61 26.58
N ASP A 289 -7.26 10.66 27.26
CA ASP A 289 -6.97 11.58 28.37
C ASP A 289 -6.61 13.01 27.90
N GLY A 290 -6.63 13.24 26.58
CA GLY A 290 -6.30 14.52 25.95
C GLY A 290 -4.82 14.70 25.64
N THR A 291 -3.97 13.70 25.89
CA THR A 291 -2.53 13.74 25.57
C THR A 291 -2.19 13.25 24.18
N GLU A 292 -3.11 12.54 23.52
CA GLU A 292 -2.90 12.03 22.16
C GLU A 292 -3.95 12.59 21.21
N LEU A 293 -3.51 12.95 20.00
CA LEU A 293 -4.32 13.60 18.97
C LEU A 293 -4.11 12.90 17.62
N PHE A 294 -5.12 12.94 16.76
CA PHE A 294 -5.01 12.48 15.38
C PHE A 294 -5.36 13.60 14.40
N LEU A 295 -4.78 13.56 13.21
CA LEU A 295 -5.12 14.47 12.12
C LEU A 295 -6.40 14.01 11.44
N GLY A 296 -7.41 14.89 11.39
CA GLY A 296 -8.73 14.61 10.83
C GLY A 296 -9.21 15.69 9.87
N ASP A 297 -10.53 15.77 9.71
CA ASP A 297 -11.19 16.65 8.74
C ASP A 297 -10.78 18.12 8.86
N GLY A 298 -10.60 18.77 7.70
CA GLY A 298 -10.29 20.19 7.62
C GLY A 298 -8.85 20.54 8.02
N ASP A 299 -7.91 19.60 7.88
CA ASP A 299 -6.51 19.78 8.26
C ASP A 299 -6.38 20.17 9.74
N ALA A 300 -7.08 19.42 10.59
CA ALA A 300 -7.25 19.77 11.99
C ALA A 300 -6.90 18.62 12.93
N LEU A 301 -6.36 18.94 14.10
CA LEU A 301 -5.96 17.96 15.12
C LEU A 301 -7.12 17.70 16.10
N PHE A 302 -7.50 16.44 16.26
CA PHE A 302 -8.64 16.02 17.08
C PHE A 302 -8.22 15.15 18.27
N LYS A 303 -8.90 15.34 19.40
CA LYS A 303 -8.84 14.43 20.54
C LYS A 303 -9.69 13.19 20.25
N PRO A 304 -9.18 11.97 20.50
CA PRO A 304 -9.98 10.76 20.39
C PRO A 304 -11.10 10.74 21.43
N THR A 305 -12.24 10.17 21.04
CA THR A 305 -13.36 9.91 21.96
C THR A 305 -13.26 8.49 22.51
N PRO A 306 -13.92 8.14 23.63
CA PRO A 306 -13.91 6.78 24.18
C PRO A 306 -14.30 5.68 23.19
N THR A 307 -15.12 5.98 22.18
CA THR A 307 -15.57 5.02 21.15
C THR A 307 -14.88 5.22 19.80
N GLY A 308 -14.02 6.24 19.67
CA GLY A 308 -13.35 6.66 18.43
C GLY A 308 -11.86 6.86 18.64
N ASN A 309 -11.24 6.02 19.47
CA ASN A 309 -9.84 6.11 19.86
C ASN A 309 -8.92 5.16 19.10
N LYS A 310 -9.42 4.48 18.06
CA LYS A 310 -8.62 3.58 17.24
C LYS A 310 -8.33 4.22 15.89
N ILE A 311 -7.05 4.47 15.61
CA ILE A 311 -6.60 4.87 14.28
C ILE A 311 -6.22 3.62 13.48
N PHE A 312 -6.41 3.68 12.17
CA PHE A 312 -5.95 2.64 11.25
C PHE A 312 -4.42 2.67 11.09
N GLY A 313 -3.85 1.57 10.58
CA GLY A 313 -2.43 1.41 10.31
C GLY A 313 -1.88 2.31 9.19
N ASN A 314 -0.57 2.20 8.99
CA ASN A 314 0.21 3.01 8.04
C ASN A 314 0.09 4.53 8.26
N ARG A 315 -0.25 4.95 9.48
CA ARG A 315 -0.55 6.35 9.85
C ARG A 315 0.39 6.79 10.96
N ALA A 316 0.17 8.00 11.44
CA ALA A 316 0.81 8.52 12.63
C ALA A 316 -0.17 9.36 13.45
N TYR A 317 0.16 9.55 14.72
CA TYR A 317 -0.58 10.38 15.67
C TYR A 317 0.38 11.22 16.50
N PHE A 318 -0.17 12.21 17.19
CA PHE A 318 0.59 13.20 17.95
C PHE A 318 0.41 12.92 19.43
N ARG A 319 1.48 13.09 20.20
CA ARG A 319 1.44 13.18 21.64
C ARG A 319 1.86 14.57 22.07
N ILE A 320 1.12 15.14 23.01
CA ILE A 320 1.31 16.49 23.55
C ILE A 320 1.27 16.45 25.09
N PRO A 321 1.80 17.47 25.78
CA PRO A 321 1.75 17.54 27.23
C PRO A 321 0.32 17.55 27.77
N ASN A 322 0.07 16.80 28.84
CA ASN A 322 -1.19 16.88 29.57
C ASN A 322 -1.27 18.20 30.34
N LYS A 323 -1.91 19.22 29.76
CA LYS A 323 -2.19 20.48 30.46
C LYS A 323 -3.70 20.61 30.63
N VAL A 324 -4.14 20.35 31.87
CA VAL A 324 -5.55 20.19 32.30
C VAL A 324 -6.46 21.41 31.97
N ASN A 325 -5.89 22.57 31.62
CA ASN A 325 -6.63 23.82 31.45
C ASN A 325 -6.29 24.60 30.16
N ASN A 326 -6.49 24.06 28.96
CA ASN A 326 -6.37 24.91 27.75
C ASN A 326 -7.37 24.52 26.65
N ALA A 327 -8.56 25.11 26.71
CA ALA A 327 -9.55 25.08 25.64
C ALA A 327 -9.13 25.92 24.40
N GLU A 328 -7.98 26.59 24.45
CA GLU A 328 -7.56 27.64 23.50
C GLU A 328 -6.20 27.39 22.82
N GLN A 329 -5.52 26.27 23.11
CA GLN A 329 -4.21 26.01 22.49
C GLN A 329 -4.35 25.55 21.04
N LYS A 330 -3.94 26.43 20.13
CA LYS A 330 -3.62 26.11 18.75
C LYS A 330 -2.29 25.37 18.76
N TYR A 331 -2.32 24.09 18.43
CA TYR A 331 -1.11 23.37 18.04
C TYR A 331 -1.06 23.51 16.54
N SER A 332 -0.12 24.31 16.05
CA SER A 332 0.14 24.41 14.62
C SER A 332 1.31 23.56 14.19
N ILE A 333 1.20 23.06 12.96
CA ILE A 333 2.33 22.56 12.20
C ILE A 333 2.90 23.79 11.50
N ILE A 334 3.94 24.37 12.07
CA ILE A 334 4.64 25.49 11.44
C ILE A 334 5.51 24.90 10.35
N ASP A 335 5.20 25.28 9.13
CA ASP A 335 6.09 25.20 7.99
C ASP A 335 6.87 26.52 7.92
N GLU A 336 8.16 26.47 7.59
CA GLU A 336 8.92 27.69 7.29
C GLU A 336 8.33 28.43 6.06
N THR A 337 7.41 27.81 5.30
CA THR A 337 6.88 28.36 4.04
C THR A 337 5.34 28.32 3.80
N THR A 338 4.47 27.69 4.63
CA THR A 338 2.99 27.68 4.40
C THR A 338 2.12 27.55 5.67
N THR A 339 0.80 27.69 5.51
CA THR A 339 -0.30 27.86 6.49
C THR A 339 -0.37 26.85 7.65
N ASP A 340 -0.60 27.36 8.86
CA ASP A 340 -0.81 26.63 10.13
C ASP A 340 -1.96 25.58 10.10
N ILE A 341 -1.65 24.31 10.38
CA ILE A 341 -2.63 23.23 10.65
C ILE A 341 -3.06 23.29 12.12
N ASN A 342 -4.30 23.63 12.45
CA ASN A 342 -4.70 23.96 13.83
C ASN A 342 -5.56 22.88 14.51
N ILE A 343 -5.59 22.85 15.85
CA ILE A 343 -6.72 22.21 16.57
C ILE A 343 -7.97 23.05 16.33
N PRO A 344 -9.07 22.48 15.78
CA PRO A 344 -10.31 23.23 15.68
C PRO A 344 -10.87 23.42 17.10
N PRO A 345 -11.49 24.57 17.42
CA PRO A 345 -12.16 24.73 18.71
C PRO A 345 -13.08 23.54 18.91
N THR A 346 -13.06 22.97 20.11
CA THR A 346 -13.78 21.73 20.41
C THR A 346 -15.23 21.92 19.99
N LYS A 347 -15.65 21.31 18.87
CA LYS A 347 -17.08 21.17 18.62
C LYS A 347 -17.55 20.29 19.76
N LYS A 348 -18.27 20.88 20.72
CA LYS A 348 -19.14 20.09 21.57
C LYS A 348 -19.91 19.21 20.60
N ILE A 349 -19.75 17.90 20.73
CA ILE A 349 -20.69 16.96 20.14
C ILE A 349 -22.01 17.36 20.80
N GLU A 350 -22.86 18.08 20.07
CA GLU A 350 -24.23 18.31 20.51
C GLU A 350 -24.86 16.92 20.50
N VAL A 351 -24.80 16.25 21.65
CA VAL A 351 -25.71 15.15 21.92
C VAL A 351 -27.08 15.76 21.78
N ASP A 352 -27.85 15.30 20.79
CA ASP A 352 -29.16 15.85 20.47
C ASP A 352 -29.98 16.02 21.75
N GLN A 353 -30.19 17.27 22.14
CA GLN A 353 -31.03 17.61 23.27
C GLN A 353 -32.44 17.79 22.73
N ILE A 354 -33.27 16.79 22.97
CA ILE A 354 -34.68 16.81 22.57
C ILE A 354 -35.48 17.20 23.82
N TYR A 355 -36.35 18.19 23.67
CA TYR A 355 -37.29 18.61 24.69
C TYR A 355 -38.71 18.50 24.15
N THR A 356 -39.65 18.17 25.02
CA THR A 356 -41.08 18.41 24.75
C THR A 356 -41.36 19.92 24.73
N ILE A 357 -42.50 20.33 24.17
CA ILE A 357 -42.89 21.75 24.08
C ILE A 357 -43.05 22.44 25.44
N ASP A 358 -43.32 21.68 26.51
CA ASP A 358 -43.37 22.13 27.90
C ASP A 358 -41.99 22.16 28.58
N GLY A 359 -40.91 21.91 27.83
CA GLY A 359 -39.53 22.06 28.29
C GLY A 359 -38.94 20.86 29.04
N ARG A 360 -39.59 19.68 29.02
CA ARG A 360 -39.02 18.46 29.62
C ARG A 360 -37.98 17.85 28.70
N LYS A 361 -36.79 17.58 29.24
CA LYS A 361 -35.70 16.93 28.51
C LYS A 361 -35.98 15.45 28.30
N LEU A 362 -35.82 14.96 27.07
CA LEU A 362 -35.91 13.56 26.68
C LEU A 362 -34.51 12.96 26.49
N TYR A 363 -34.40 11.65 26.66
CA TYR A 363 -33.16 10.93 26.36
C TYR A 363 -32.96 10.86 24.84
N PRO A 364 -31.71 10.93 24.33
CA PRO A 364 -31.43 10.87 22.89
C PRO A 364 -31.94 9.62 22.18
N THR A 365 -32.15 8.52 22.91
CA THR A 365 -32.65 7.23 22.42
C THR A 365 -34.17 7.07 22.52
N SER A 366 -34.89 8.12 22.95
CA SER A 366 -36.35 8.05 23.11
C SER A 366 -37.04 7.89 21.75
N ILE A 367 -37.93 6.90 21.63
CA ILE A 367 -38.83 6.79 20.47
C ILE A 367 -39.88 7.90 20.59
N LEU A 368 -39.84 8.86 19.67
CA LEU A 368 -40.75 10.00 19.66
C LEU A 368 -42.10 9.62 19.04
N LYS A 369 -43.19 9.93 19.73
CA LYS A 369 -44.53 9.87 19.13
C LYS A 369 -44.73 11.06 18.18
N PRO A 370 -45.63 10.96 17.17
CA PRO A 370 -45.99 12.08 16.32
C PRO A 370 -46.36 13.32 17.14
N GLY A 371 -45.82 14.48 16.79
CA GLY A 371 -45.94 15.71 17.56
C GLY A 371 -44.80 16.69 17.33
N ILE A 372 -44.84 17.82 18.06
CA ILE A 372 -43.84 18.88 17.99
C ILE A 372 -42.87 18.76 19.16
N TYR A 373 -41.57 18.88 18.89
CA TYR A 373 -40.49 18.86 19.87
C TYR A 373 -39.51 20.01 19.62
N ILE A 374 -38.65 20.31 20.59
CA ILE A 374 -37.49 21.20 20.42
C ILE A 374 -36.24 20.33 20.38
N LYS A 375 -35.56 20.28 19.24
CA LYS A 375 -34.30 19.56 19.06
C LYS A 375 -33.18 20.58 18.82
N ASN A 376 -32.22 20.65 19.74
CA ASN A 376 -31.09 21.60 19.70
C ASN A 376 -31.57 23.05 19.46
N GLY A 377 -32.63 23.46 20.18
CA GLY A 377 -33.20 24.81 20.07
C GLY A 377 -34.06 25.09 18.84
N LYS A 378 -34.30 24.10 17.97
CA LYS A 378 -35.16 24.23 16.78
C LYS A 378 -36.41 23.36 16.89
N LYS A 379 -37.51 23.84 16.30
CA LYS A 379 -38.77 23.09 16.24
C LYS A 379 -38.62 21.88 15.31
N LEU A 380 -38.94 20.69 15.82
CA LEU A 380 -38.99 19.41 15.11
C LEU A 380 -40.44 18.92 15.06
N LEU A 381 -40.94 18.60 13.87
CA LEU A 381 -42.21 17.90 13.70
C LEU A 381 -41.91 16.42 13.44
N VAL A 382 -42.44 15.55 14.30
CA VAL A 382 -42.44 14.09 14.12
C VAL A 382 -43.82 13.72 13.59
N GLN A 383 -43.88 12.99 12.48
CA GLN A 383 -45.12 12.56 11.81
C GLN A 383 -45.43 11.09 12.09
#